data_AF-A0AA92VV87-F1
#
_entry.id   AF-A0AA92VV87-F1
#
_cell.length_a   1.000
_cell.length_b   1.000
_cell.length_c   1.000
_cell.angle_alpha   90.00
_cell.angle_beta   90.00
_cell.angle_gamma   90.00
#
_symmetry.space_group_name_H-M   'P 1'
#
loop_
_entity.id
_entity.type
_entity.pdbx_description
1 polymer ?
#
loop_
_entity_poly.entity_id
_entity_poly.type
_entity_poly.pdbx_seq_one_letter_code
_entity_poly.pdbx_strand_id
1 'polypeptide(L)'
;MTKEEILKQVAALKAEFQELWNDIDEHSKEEERVAVVLHNAESIMDKLDSTFEKRTALTAADTTILMIATALQVMRIYLLSKFQEKIKDEDRLAHNDPSIKEKVKEQMQKYKEEHSNWKSKKSQKSYRSWQEIAFTIKVPYDATRHSGEGFHNRSMHGGQHRVKTLGHDPILGWLFGVSNIITDSITICPEYKLGEKKLRIPYIESYYVDMGSNFCWEEQITTWSVFSGSIESIKEDKHRLYAAIFAQGMHLASDQYTKMGLPIPFLSLLDQDKAYELYKEGYDYLDYLYDTQILRRTMKSASQAIFINMLIGAIHKFFYNPQKDQSQEFYNIRTRKVIL
;
A
#
# COMPACT_ATOMS: atom_id res chain seq x y z
N MET A 1 -0.88 58.96 30.24
CA MET A 1 -2.11 58.58 29.53
C MET A 1 -3.00 59.80 29.41
N THR A 2 -3.29 60.26 28.21
CA THR A 2 -4.09 61.46 27.95
C THR A 2 -5.59 61.15 28.06
N LYS A 3 -6.42 62.16 28.33
CA LYS A 3 -7.89 62.01 28.38
C LYS A 3 -8.45 61.36 27.12
N GLU A 4 -7.83 61.63 25.99
CA GLU A 4 -8.22 61.13 24.67
C GLU A 4 -7.91 59.63 24.51
N GLU A 5 -6.77 59.17 25.03
CA GLU A 5 -6.42 57.73 25.10
C GLU A 5 -7.40 56.95 25.98
N ILE A 6 -7.80 57.52 27.12
CA ILE A 6 -8.79 56.92 28.02
C ILE A 6 -10.15 56.79 27.32
N LEU A 7 -10.61 57.83 26.62
CA LEU A 7 -11.87 57.80 25.88
C LEU A 7 -11.86 56.76 24.75
N LYS A 8 -10.73 56.61 24.07
CA LYS A 8 -10.55 55.59 23.01
C LYS A 8 -10.58 54.17 23.58
N GLN A 9 -9.92 53.93 24.71
CA GLN A 9 -9.97 52.64 25.41
C GLN A 9 -11.39 52.31 25.89
N VAL A 10 -12.11 53.27 26.48
CA VAL A 10 -13.49 53.07 26.93
C VAL A 10 -14.43 52.77 25.75
N ALA A 11 -14.23 53.41 24.60
CA ALA A 11 -15.02 53.14 23.39
C ALA A 11 -14.73 51.73 22.83
N ALA A 12 -13.46 51.31 22.78
CA ALA A 12 -13.08 49.96 22.36
C ALA A 12 -13.67 48.89 23.29
N LEU A 13 -13.59 49.10 24.61
CA LEU A 13 -14.13 48.18 25.61
C LEU A 13 -15.65 48.04 25.50
N LYS A 14 -16.37 49.12 25.18
CA LYS A 14 -17.81 49.09 24.91
C LYS A 14 -18.16 48.31 23.64
N ALA A 15 -17.33 48.43 22.60
CA ALA A 15 -17.54 47.67 21.36
C ALA A 15 -17.33 46.17 21.57
N GLU A 16 -16.24 45.79 22.25
CA GLU A 16 -15.97 44.39 22.62
C GLU A 16 -17.08 43.81 23.51
N PHE A 17 -17.56 44.58 24.49
CA PHE A 17 -18.66 44.16 25.35
C PHE A 17 -19.97 43.97 24.57
N GLN A 18 -20.26 44.82 23.58
CA GLN A 18 -21.44 44.70 22.73
C GLN A 18 -21.35 43.46 21.83
N GLU A 19 -20.17 43.16 21.28
CA GLU A 19 -19.92 41.97 20.47
C GLU A 19 -20.12 40.70 21.31
N LEU A 20 -19.54 40.66 22.52
CA LEU A 20 -19.74 39.56 23.47
C LEU A 20 -21.22 39.36 23.84
N TRP A 21 -21.99 40.44 24.04
CA TRP A 21 -23.42 40.33 24.32
C TRP A 21 -24.22 39.79 23.14
N ASN A 22 -23.86 40.17 21.91
CA ASN A 22 -24.49 39.63 20.73
C ASN A 22 -24.22 38.12 20.60
N ASP A 23 -22.98 37.68 20.84
CA ASP A 23 -22.62 36.26 20.84
C ASP A 23 -23.39 35.46 21.92
N ILE A 24 -23.53 36.03 23.12
CA ILE A 24 -24.30 35.40 24.22
C ILE A 24 -25.79 35.31 23.87
N ASP A 25 -26.37 36.36 23.29
CA ASP A 25 -27.78 36.37 22.88
C ASP A 25 -28.03 35.38 21.72
N GLU A 26 -27.10 35.27 20.77
CA GLU A 26 -27.15 34.27 19.70
C GLU A 26 -27.07 32.85 20.25
N HIS A 27 -26.13 32.57 21.17
CA HIS A 27 -26.04 31.28 21.85
C HIS A 27 -27.30 30.96 22.66
N SER A 28 -27.85 31.93 23.40
CA SER A 28 -29.07 31.72 24.20
C SER A 28 -30.27 31.37 23.30
N LYS A 29 -30.40 32.04 22.16
CA LYS A 29 -31.45 31.74 21.17
C LYS A 29 -31.25 30.37 20.54
N GLU A 30 -30.02 29.98 20.26
CA GLU A 30 -29.71 28.66 19.71
C GLU A 30 -29.96 27.55 20.73
N GLU A 31 -29.63 27.77 22.01
CA GLU A 31 -29.95 26.85 23.10
C GLU A 31 -31.47 26.67 23.26
N GLU A 32 -32.24 27.76 23.22
CA GLU A 32 -33.71 27.70 23.27
C GLU A 32 -34.27 26.96 22.05
N ARG A 33 -33.74 27.22 20.85
CA ARG A 33 -34.11 26.51 19.62
C ARG A 33 -33.83 25.00 19.74
N VAL A 34 -32.65 24.63 20.21
CA VAL A 34 -32.25 23.22 20.40
C VAL A 34 -33.15 22.56 21.46
N ALA A 35 -33.45 23.23 22.56
CA ALA A 35 -34.34 22.72 23.60
C ALA A 35 -35.77 22.47 23.05
N VAL A 36 -36.31 23.39 22.26
CA VAL A 36 -37.61 23.22 21.59
C VAL A 36 -37.59 22.06 20.59
N VAL A 37 -36.52 21.91 19.82
CA VAL A 37 -36.36 20.79 18.87
C VAL A 37 -36.28 19.45 19.60
N LEU A 38 -35.52 19.37 20.69
CA LEU A 38 -35.40 18.16 21.51
C LEU A 38 -36.72 17.79 22.18
N HIS A 39 -37.44 18.78 22.72
CA HIS A 39 -38.74 18.56 23.35
C HIS A 39 -39.80 18.02 22.36
N ASN A 40 -39.73 18.46 21.10
CA ASN A 40 -40.65 18.04 20.05
C ASN A 40 -40.07 16.95 19.13
N ALA A 41 -38.95 16.33 19.50
CA ALA A 41 -38.20 15.44 18.62
C ALA A 41 -39.05 14.29 18.09
N GLU A 42 -39.86 13.66 18.94
CA GLU A 42 -40.74 12.55 18.56
C GLU A 42 -41.77 12.97 17.50
N SER A 43 -42.50 14.08 17.74
CA SER A 43 -43.49 14.59 16.78
C SER A 43 -42.86 15.06 15.47
N ILE A 44 -41.67 15.66 15.54
CA ILE A 44 -40.91 16.08 14.36
C ILE A 44 -40.49 14.85 13.55
N MET A 45 -39.99 13.80 14.21
CA MET A 45 -39.61 12.52 13.60
C MET A 45 -40.79 11.85 12.91
N ASP A 46 -41.94 11.71 13.58
CA ASP A 46 -43.14 11.08 13.01
C ASP A 46 -43.63 11.82 11.75
N LYS A 47 -43.62 13.16 11.79
CA LYS A 47 -44.04 13.98 10.66
C LYS A 47 -43.05 13.89 9.50
N LEU A 48 -41.75 13.84 9.79
CA LEU A 48 -40.70 13.62 8.80
C LEU A 48 -40.86 12.25 8.13
N ASP A 49 -41.04 11.19 8.90
CA ASP A 49 -41.24 9.83 8.40
C ASP A 49 -42.47 9.75 7.50
N SER A 50 -43.62 10.26 7.96
CA SER A 50 -44.86 10.29 7.15
C SER A 50 -44.67 11.06 5.83
N THR A 51 -43.95 12.19 5.88
CA THR A 51 -43.70 13.01 4.69
C THR A 51 -42.74 12.31 3.74
N PHE A 52 -41.70 11.68 4.27
CA PHE A 52 -40.69 10.96 3.52
C PHE A 52 -41.27 9.75 2.80
N GLU A 53 -42.06 8.92 3.49
CA GLU A 53 -42.76 7.77 2.89
C GLU A 53 -43.64 8.18 1.72
N LYS A 54 -44.48 9.22 1.91
CA LYS A 54 -45.37 9.75 0.87
C LYS A 54 -44.62 10.25 -0.36
N ARG A 55 -43.43 10.85 -0.17
CA ARG A 55 -42.63 11.43 -1.27
C ARG A 55 -41.77 10.40 -1.98
N THR A 56 -41.29 9.37 -1.28
CA THR A 56 -40.36 8.36 -1.82
C THR A 56 -41.05 7.09 -2.29
N ALA A 57 -42.30 6.87 -1.87
CA ALA A 57 -43.02 5.60 -2.00
C ALA A 57 -42.27 4.42 -1.36
N LEU A 58 -41.53 4.70 -0.28
CA LEU A 58 -40.92 3.74 0.62
C LEU A 58 -41.83 3.51 1.83
N THR A 59 -41.80 2.31 2.39
CA THR A 59 -42.51 1.96 3.63
C THR A 59 -41.63 2.26 4.85
N ALA A 60 -42.22 2.28 6.05
CA ALA A 60 -41.47 2.42 7.32
C ALA A 60 -40.31 1.43 7.45
N ALA A 61 -40.51 0.18 7.01
CA ALA A 61 -39.48 -0.85 7.01
C ALA A 61 -38.32 -0.51 6.06
N ASP A 62 -38.63 0.00 4.86
CA ASP A 62 -37.61 0.43 3.89
C ASP A 62 -36.84 1.64 4.41
N THR A 63 -37.53 2.61 5.01
CA THR A 63 -36.93 3.80 5.63
C THR A 63 -36.00 3.38 6.76
N THR A 64 -36.40 2.42 7.60
CA THR A 64 -35.53 1.88 8.65
C THR A 64 -34.26 1.24 8.07
N ILE A 65 -34.41 0.40 7.04
CA ILE A 65 -33.26 -0.23 6.38
C ILE A 65 -32.38 0.81 5.68
N LEU A 66 -32.96 1.84 5.09
CA LEU A 66 -32.23 2.98 4.50
C LEU A 66 -31.44 3.75 5.56
N MET A 67 -31.99 3.96 6.75
CA MET A 67 -31.28 4.61 7.86
C MET A 67 -30.10 3.75 8.34
N ILE A 68 -30.28 2.43 8.43
CA ILE A 68 -29.18 1.49 8.71
C ILE A 68 -28.12 1.55 7.61
N ALA A 69 -28.54 1.52 6.34
CA ALA A 69 -27.64 1.64 5.20
C ALA A 69 -26.82 2.94 5.28
N THR A 70 -27.49 4.07 5.51
CA THR A 70 -26.87 5.39 5.67
C THR A 70 -25.89 5.41 6.83
N ALA A 71 -26.26 4.87 7.99
CA ALA A 71 -25.37 4.78 9.15
C ALA A 71 -24.10 3.96 8.81
N LEU A 72 -24.24 2.82 8.12
CA LEU A 72 -23.09 2.03 7.64
C LEU A 72 -22.25 2.80 6.61
N GLN A 73 -22.87 3.58 5.72
CA GLN A 73 -22.15 4.41 4.75
C GLN A 73 -21.39 5.56 5.41
N VAL A 74 -21.89 6.13 6.51
CA VAL A 74 -21.15 7.13 7.31
C VAL A 74 -20.04 6.44 8.10
N MET A 75 -20.33 5.31 8.74
CA MET A 75 -19.36 4.54 9.51
C MET A 75 -18.15 4.14 8.66
N ARG A 76 -18.35 3.73 7.40
CA ARG A 76 -17.24 3.34 6.51
C ARG A 76 -16.23 4.48 6.35
N ILE A 77 -16.69 5.74 6.29
CA ILE A 77 -15.84 6.93 6.11
C ILE A 77 -15.03 7.17 7.38
N TYR A 78 -15.67 7.06 8.54
CA TYR A 78 -15.02 7.23 9.84
C TYR A 78 -13.97 6.15 10.13
N LEU A 79 -14.20 4.92 9.65
CA LEU A 79 -13.28 3.80 9.76
C LEU A 79 -12.16 3.81 8.71
N LEU A 80 -12.13 4.79 7.79
CA LEU A 80 -10.99 4.92 6.87
C LEU A 80 -9.74 5.34 7.65
N SER A 81 -8.62 4.68 7.35
CA SER A 81 -7.32 5.01 7.92
C SER A 81 -6.95 6.48 7.63
N LYS A 82 -6.30 7.13 8.59
CA LYS A 82 -5.68 8.44 8.40
C LYS A 82 -4.64 8.37 7.26
N PHE A 83 -4.42 9.51 6.60
CA PHE A 83 -3.34 9.63 5.63
C PHE A 83 -2.00 9.42 6.33
N GLN A 84 -1.08 8.77 5.62
CA GLN A 84 0.28 8.63 6.10
C GLN A 84 1.05 9.90 5.76
N GLU A 85 1.88 10.35 6.69
CA GLU A 85 2.78 11.47 6.42
C GLU A 85 3.87 11.04 5.45
N LYS A 86 4.27 11.97 4.58
CA LYS A 86 5.40 11.75 3.69
C LYS A 86 6.67 11.65 4.52
N ILE A 87 7.44 10.59 4.32
CA ILE A 87 8.78 10.47 4.88
C ILE A 87 9.68 11.47 4.15
N LYS A 88 10.26 12.40 4.90
CA LYS A 88 11.13 13.43 4.33
C LYS A 88 12.47 12.83 3.95
N ASP A 89 13.08 13.39 2.91
CA ASP A 89 14.40 12.94 2.47
C ASP A 89 15.45 13.08 3.55
N GLU A 90 15.38 14.11 4.40
CA GLU A 90 16.29 14.34 5.53
C GLU A 90 16.30 13.16 6.53
N ASP A 91 15.13 12.55 6.77
CA ASP A 91 14.94 11.45 7.72
C ASP A 91 15.42 10.10 7.16
N ARG A 92 15.72 10.02 5.86
CA ARG A 92 16.19 8.79 5.20
C ARG A 92 17.66 8.53 5.49
N LEU A 93 18.01 7.26 5.68
CA LEU A 93 19.35 6.83 6.08
C LEU A 93 20.29 6.67 4.87
N ALA A 94 21.59 6.71 5.12
CA ALA A 94 22.57 6.27 4.13
C ALA A 94 22.51 4.74 3.96
N HIS A 95 22.81 4.21 2.77
CA HIS A 95 22.78 2.77 2.51
C HIS A 95 23.75 1.95 3.40
N ASN A 96 24.80 2.60 3.91
CA ASN A 96 25.83 1.99 4.75
C ASN A 96 25.71 2.35 6.23
N ASP A 97 24.58 2.93 6.64
CA ASP A 97 24.33 3.41 8.00
C ASP A 97 24.55 2.29 9.05
N PRO A 98 25.29 2.55 10.14
CA PRO A 98 25.55 1.55 11.18
C PRO A 98 24.28 0.94 11.79
N SER A 99 23.21 1.71 11.94
CA SER A 99 21.95 1.25 12.55
C SER A 99 21.24 0.19 11.70
N ILE A 100 21.36 0.29 10.36
CA ILE A 100 20.85 -0.73 9.43
C ILE A 100 21.63 -2.02 9.62
N LYS A 101 22.98 -1.94 9.66
CA LYS A 101 23.84 -3.11 9.82
C LYS A 101 23.62 -3.81 11.16
N GLU A 102 23.44 -3.04 12.23
CA GLU A 102 23.15 -3.56 13.56
C GLU A 102 21.82 -4.31 13.59
N LYS A 103 20.74 -3.71 13.05
CA LYS A 103 19.43 -4.36 12.92
C LYS A 103 19.50 -5.63 12.08
N VAL A 104 20.22 -5.61 10.96
CA VAL A 104 20.42 -6.79 10.12
C VAL A 104 21.08 -7.92 10.90
N LYS A 105 22.16 -7.61 11.62
CA LYS A 105 22.87 -8.59 12.46
C LYS A 105 21.98 -9.14 13.58
N GLU A 106 21.19 -8.29 14.23
CA GLU A 106 20.25 -8.69 15.29
C GLU A 106 19.20 -9.67 14.75
N GLN A 107 18.58 -9.36 13.60
CA GLN A 107 17.58 -10.23 12.99
C GLN A 107 18.17 -11.56 12.51
N MET A 108 19.38 -11.56 11.96
CA MET A 108 20.09 -12.79 11.58
C MET A 108 20.37 -13.67 12.81
N GLN A 109 20.76 -13.06 13.94
CA GLN A 109 21.00 -13.79 15.18
C GLN A 109 19.70 -14.40 15.74
N LYS A 110 18.60 -13.64 15.75
CA LYS A 110 17.27 -14.15 16.12
C LYS A 110 16.85 -15.31 15.24
N TYR A 111 16.97 -15.16 13.93
CA TYR A 111 16.65 -16.21 12.96
C TYR A 111 17.48 -17.48 13.20
N LYS A 112 18.77 -17.33 13.53
CA LYS A 112 19.66 -18.45 13.87
C LYS A 112 19.23 -19.20 15.13
N GLU A 113 18.80 -18.47 16.16
CA GLU A 113 18.35 -19.05 17.43
C GLU A 113 17.03 -19.81 17.27
N GLU A 114 16.04 -19.20 16.59
CA GLU A 114 14.72 -19.77 16.32
C GLU A 114 14.79 -21.05 15.49
N HIS A 115 15.79 -21.17 14.60
CA HIS A 115 15.93 -22.28 13.66
C HIS A 115 17.16 -23.15 13.95
N SER A 116 17.63 -23.15 15.20
CA SER A 116 18.84 -23.87 15.62
C SER A 116 18.76 -25.40 15.46
N ASN A 117 17.55 -25.95 15.37
CA ASN A 117 17.27 -27.36 15.13
C ASN A 117 17.25 -27.77 13.65
N TRP A 118 17.34 -26.83 12.71
CA TRP A 118 17.32 -27.14 11.28
C TRP A 118 18.65 -27.75 10.83
N LYS A 119 18.56 -28.89 10.13
CA LYS A 119 19.73 -29.57 9.56
C LYS A 119 19.88 -29.22 8.09
N SER A 120 21.09 -28.82 7.70
CA SER A 120 21.44 -28.55 6.30
C SER A 120 21.61 -29.86 5.53
N LYS A 121 21.06 -29.92 4.31
CA LYS A 121 21.34 -30.99 3.36
C LYS A 121 22.31 -30.51 2.28
N LYS A 122 23.32 -31.34 1.98
CA LYS A 122 24.24 -31.10 0.87
C LYS A 122 23.47 -31.17 -0.46
N SER A 123 23.60 -30.15 -1.29
CA SER A 123 22.96 -30.12 -2.61
C SER A 123 23.64 -31.06 -3.60
N GLN A 124 22.87 -31.58 -4.55
CA GLN A 124 23.41 -32.35 -5.69
C GLN A 124 23.91 -31.44 -6.82
N LYS A 125 23.38 -30.21 -6.91
CA LYS A 125 23.74 -29.19 -7.92
C LYS A 125 24.47 -27.98 -7.34
N SER A 126 25.13 -28.18 -6.21
CA SER A 126 25.91 -27.13 -5.54
C SER A 126 25.10 -25.89 -5.10
N TYR A 127 23.78 -26.03 -4.91
CA TYR A 127 23.00 -24.96 -4.28
C TYR A 127 23.51 -24.68 -2.86
N ARG A 128 23.56 -23.40 -2.49
CA ARG A 128 23.85 -22.96 -1.13
C ARG A 128 22.90 -23.63 -0.13
N SER A 129 23.44 -23.97 1.03
CA SER A 129 22.66 -24.40 2.19
C SER A 129 21.76 -23.26 2.69
N TRP A 130 20.72 -23.60 3.45
CA TRP A 130 19.84 -22.58 4.03
C TRP A 130 20.62 -21.62 4.96
N GLN A 131 21.70 -22.08 5.60
CA GLN A 131 22.57 -21.25 6.46
C GLN A 131 23.39 -20.26 5.62
N GLU A 132 23.98 -20.72 4.52
CA GLU A 132 24.69 -19.85 3.58
C GLU A 132 23.75 -18.80 2.96
N ILE A 133 22.49 -19.16 2.70
CA ILE A 133 21.48 -18.21 2.24
C ILE A 133 21.13 -17.19 3.34
N ALA A 134 20.69 -17.66 4.52
CA ALA A 134 20.20 -16.79 5.59
C ALA A 134 21.29 -15.90 6.20
N PHE A 135 22.55 -16.35 6.19
CA PHE A 135 23.65 -15.66 6.88
C PHE A 135 24.60 -14.91 5.95
N THR A 136 24.33 -14.90 4.65
CA THR A 136 25.02 -14.01 3.70
C THR A 136 24.21 -12.72 3.56
N ILE A 137 24.82 -11.59 3.91
CA ILE A 137 24.16 -10.28 3.82
C ILE A 137 23.89 -9.89 2.37
N LYS A 138 24.77 -10.28 1.45
CA LYS A 138 24.65 -9.94 0.03
C LYS A 138 23.62 -10.83 -0.66
N VAL A 139 22.86 -10.24 -1.57
CA VAL A 139 21.96 -10.92 -2.49
C VAL A 139 22.54 -10.90 -3.91
N PRO A 140 22.30 -11.92 -4.75
CA PRO A 140 22.95 -12.02 -6.06
C PRO A 140 22.62 -10.86 -7.00
N TYR A 141 21.41 -10.30 -6.88
CA TYR A 141 20.97 -9.20 -7.72
C TYR A 141 21.53 -7.82 -7.30
N ASP A 142 22.41 -7.75 -6.30
CA ASP A 142 23.27 -6.58 -6.01
C ASP A 142 24.56 -6.57 -6.81
N ALA A 143 24.92 -7.68 -7.48
CA ALA A 143 26.13 -7.73 -8.27
C ALA A 143 26.03 -6.73 -9.44
N THR A 144 27.02 -5.85 -9.58
CA THR A 144 27.08 -4.84 -10.65
C THR A 144 28.26 -5.04 -11.61
N ARG A 145 29.07 -6.07 -11.39
CA ARG A 145 30.27 -6.40 -12.16
C ARG A 145 30.04 -7.63 -13.02
N HIS A 146 30.80 -7.75 -14.11
CA HIS A 146 30.75 -8.86 -15.06
C HIS A 146 32.09 -9.60 -15.10
N SER A 147 32.08 -10.92 -15.30
CA SER A 147 33.29 -11.77 -15.28
C SER A 147 34.01 -11.94 -16.64
N GLY A 148 33.43 -11.50 -17.76
CA GLY A 148 33.97 -11.76 -19.11
C GLY A 148 33.33 -10.97 -20.27
N GLU A 149 33.56 -11.42 -21.51
CA GLU A 149 32.91 -10.91 -22.73
C GLU A 149 31.63 -11.72 -23.02
N GLY A 150 30.47 -11.06 -23.21
CA GLY A 150 29.18 -11.74 -23.41
C GLY A 150 27.97 -11.06 -22.79
N PHE A 151 28.17 -10.03 -21.97
CA PHE A 151 27.12 -9.30 -21.24
C PHE A 151 26.40 -8.25 -22.10
N HIS A 152 26.42 -8.40 -23.43
CA HIS A 152 25.67 -7.58 -24.41
C HIS A 152 25.62 -6.06 -24.13
N ASN A 153 26.72 -5.46 -23.67
CA ASN A 153 26.80 -4.04 -23.27
C ASN A 153 25.73 -3.62 -22.24
N ARG A 154 25.32 -4.53 -21.33
CA ARG A 154 24.43 -4.19 -20.22
C ARG A 154 25.18 -3.36 -19.18
N SER A 155 24.72 -2.14 -18.94
CA SER A 155 25.23 -1.27 -17.88
C SER A 155 24.35 -1.40 -16.64
N MET A 156 24.93 -1.60 -15.46
CA MET A 156 24.18 -1.60 -14.20
C MET A 156 24.08 -0.22 -13.54
N HIS A 157 24.67 0.82 -14.16
CA HIS A 157 24.66 2.21 -13.68
C HIS A 157 24.99 2.37 -12.17
N GLY A 158 25.88 1.52 -11.64
CA GLY A 158 26.38 1.58 -10.27
C GLY A 158 25.25 1.63 -9.22
N GLY A 159 25.03 2.81 -8.62
CA GLY A 159 24.01 3.02 -7.59
C GLY A 159 22.56 2.80 -8.07
N GLN A 160 22.31 2.79 -9.37
CA GLN A 160 20.97 2.63 -9.94
C GLN A 160 20.66 1.18 -10.35
N HIS A 161 21.47 0.19 -9.97
CA HIS A 161 21.20 -1.22 -10.29
C HIS A 161 19.85 -1.72 -9.74
N ARG A 162 19.34 -1.11 -8.66
CA ARG A 162 18.04 -1.45 -8.05
C ARG A 162 16.88 -1.37 -9.04
N VAL A 163 16.81 -0.30 -9.83
CA VAL A 163 15.73 -0.13 -10.82
C VAL A 163 15.88 -1.06 -12.03
N LYS A 164 17.03 -1.72 -12.19
CA LYS A 164 17.29 -2.65 -13.30
C LYS A 164 17.03 -4.10 -12.95
N THR A 165 16.87 -4.41 -11.67
CA THR A 165 16.84 -5.77 -11.15
C THR A 165 15.47 -6.05 -10.54
N LEU A 166 14.82 -7.13 -10.99
CA LEU A 166 13.50 -7.48 -10.47
C LEU A 166 13.53 -7.93 -9.01
N GLY A 167 14.70 -8.30 -8.48
CA GLY A 167 14.90 -8.62 -7.06
C GLY A 167 14.67 -7.43 -6.12
N HIS A 168 14.87 -6.19 -6.59
CA HIS A 168 14.62 -4.98 -5.79
C HIS A 168 13.19 -4.45 -5.91
N ASP A 169 12.37 -5.01 -6.79
CA ASP A 169 10.98 -4.60 -6.91
C ASP A 169 10.21 -4.97 -5.61
N PRO A 170 9.50 -4.02 -4.96
CA PRO A 170 8.80 -4.28 -3.71
C PRO A 170 7.74 -5.39 -3.77
N ILE A 171 7.27 -5.75 -4.97
CA ILE A 171 6.26 -6.80 -5.19
C ILE A 171 6.87 -7.97 -5.97
N LEU A 172 7.46 -7.71 -7.15
CA LEU A 172 8.05 -8.75 -7.99
C LEU A 172 9.31 -9.38 -7.34
N GLY A 173 9.99 -8.68 -6.44
CA GLY A 173 11.15 -9.20 -5.70
C GLY A 173 10.83 -10.41 -4.82
N TRP A 174 9.59 -10.55 -4.36
CA TRP A 174 9.16 -11.75 -3.63
C TRP A 174 9.09 -13.01 -4.50
N LEU A 175 8.96 -12.84 -5.82
CA LEU A 175 9.00 -13.93 -6.78
C LEU A 175 10.41 -14.09 -7.38
N PHE A 176 10.92 -13.03 -8.01
CA PHE A 176 12.19 -13.03 -8.71
C PHE A 176 13.37 -13.00 -7.74
N GLY A 177 13.37 -12.11 -6.75
CA GLY A 177 14.44 -11.98 -5.76
C GLY A 177 14.61 -13.24 -4.90
N VAL A 178 13.52 -13.84 -4.41
CA VAL A 178 13.57 -15.13 -3.70
C VAL A 178 14.14 -16.24 -4.59
N SER A 179 13.67 -16.33 -5.85
CA SER A 179 14.20 -17.34 -6.77
C SER A 179 15.68 -17.12 -7.08
N ASN A 180 16.05 -15.86 -7.34
CA ASN A 180 17.42 -15.40 -7.58
C ASN A 180 18.35 -15.76 -6.42
N ILE A 181 17.94 -15.50 -5.17
CA ILE A 181 18.70 -15.86 -3.97
C ILE A 181 18.92 -17.38 -3.87
N ILE A 182 17.92 -18.19 -4.21
CA ILE A 182 18.02 -19.67 -4.14
C ILE A 182 18.96 -20.22 -5.22
N THR A 183 18.94 -19.62 -6.40
CA THR A 183 19.68 -20.12 -7.58
C THR A 183 20.98 -19.39 -7.87
N ASP A 184 21.39 -18.46 -7.01
CA ASP A 184 22.56 -17.59 -7.22
C ASP A 184 22.53 -16.96 -8.61
N SER A 185 21.41 -16.32 -8.91
CA SER A 185 21.16 -15.70 -10.20
C SER A 185 20.63 -14.29 -10.04
N ILE A 186 20.61 -13.54 -11.13
CA ILE A 186 19.99 -12.21 -11.21
C ILE A 186 19.02 -12.20 -12.38
N THR A 187 17.87 -11.54 -12.22
CA THR A 187 16.93 -11.27 -13.31
C THR A 187 16.79 -9.76 -13.51
N ILE A 188 17.11 -9.29 -14.71
CA ILE A 188 17.11 -7.88 -15.08
C ILE A 188 16.04 -7.52 -16.11
N CYS A 189 15.62 -6.26 -16.06
CA CYS A 189 14.91 -5.57 -17.12
C CYS A 189 15.93 -4.75 -17.93
N PRO A 190 16.37 -5.23 -19.10
CA PRO A 190 17.30 -4.46 -19.94
C PRO A 190 16.65 -3.21 -20.54
N GLU A 191 17.47 -2.18 -20.77
CA GLU A 191 17.08 -0.99 -21.53
C GLU A 191 16.77 -1.37 -22.98
N TYR A 192 15.73 -0.73 -23.55
CA TYR A 192 15.38 -0.94 -24.94
C TYR A 192 16.40 -0.22 -25.84
N LYS A 193 16.82 -0.85 -26.94
CA LYS A 193 17.55 -0.11 -27.97
C LYS A 193 16.59 0.88 -28.64
N LEU A 194 17.05 2.13 -28.79
CA LEU A 194 16.32 3.18 -29.49
C LEU A 194 15.98 2.71 -30.92
N GLY A 195 14.70 2.45 -31.20
CA GLY A 195 14.22 2.01 -32.52
C GLY A 195 13.44 0.69 -32.56
N GLU A 196 13.43 -0.11 -31.47
CA GLU A 196 12.72 -1.40 -31.43
C GLU A 196 11.27 -1.31 -30.90
N LYS A 197 10.70 -0.10 -30.78
CA LYS A 197 9.34 0.10 -30.24
C LYS A 197 8.27 -0.21 -31.29
N LYS A 198 7.79 -1.46 -31.34
CA LYS A 198 6.44 -1.77 -31.86
C LYS A 198 5.61 -2.71 -30.98
N LEU A 199 6.18 -3.42 -30.01
CA LEU A 199 5.41 -4.27 -29.11
C LEU A 199 5.98 -4.26 -27.69
N ARG A 200 5.16 -3.84 -26.71
CA ARG A 200 5.52 -3.72 -25.29
C ARG A 200 5.40 -5.08 -24.59
N ILE A 201 6.15 -6.08 -25.08
CA ILE A 201 6.29 -7.34 -24.35
C ILE A 201 7.36 -7.10 -23.27
N PRO A 202 7.08 -7.43 -22.00
CA PRO A 202 8.09 -7.40 -20.96
C PRO A 202 9.27 -8.28 -21.37
N TYR A 203 10.44 -7.67 -21.51
CA TYR A 203 11.66 -8.38 -21.86
C TYR A 203 12.53 -8.44 -20.60
N ILE A 204 12.94 -9.66 -20.23
CA ILE A 204 13.76 -9.93 -19.05
C ILE A 204 14.88 -10.89 -19.41
N GLU A 205 16.05 -10.66 -18.83
CA GLU A 205 17.23 -11.51 -19.01
C GLU A 205 17.68 -12.01 -17.64
N SER A 206 18.15 -13.25 -17.57
CA SER A 206 18.68 -13.83 -16.33
C SER A 206 20.11 -14.30 -16.51
N TYR A 207 20.91 -14.22 -15.45
CA TYR A 207 22.33 -14.58 -15.44
C TYR A 207 22.65 -15.30 -14.13
N TYR A 208 23.60 -16.24 -14.15
CA TYR A 208 24.21 -16.71 -12.90
C TYR A 208 25.10 -15.63 -12.29
N VAL A 209 25.33 -15.73 -10.99
CA VAL A 209 26.15 -14.80 -10.21
C VAL A 209 27.11 -15.61 -9.34
N ASP A 210 28.41 -15.33 -9.48
CA ASP A 210 29.42 -15.81 -8.54
C ASP A 210 29.21 -15.11 -7.20
N MET A 211 28.58 -15.81 -6.25
CA MET A 211 28.39 -15.32 -4.87
C MET A 211 29.66 -15.36 -4.01
N GLY A 212 30.78 -15.83 -4.56
CA GLY A 212 32.09 -15.89 -3.94
C GLY A 212 32.84 -14.56 -3.97
N SER A 213 34.16 -14.63 -4.12
CA SER A 213 35.04 -13.47 -3.95
C SER A 213 34.89 -12.41 -5.06
N ASN A 214 34.52 -12.80 -6.29
CA ASN A 214 34.45 -11.84 -7.39
C ASN A 214 33.15 -11.03 -7.39
N PHE A 215 32.07 -11.61 -6.86
CA PHE A 215 30.73 -11.00 -6.77
C PHE A 215 30.31 -10.34 -8.09
N CYS A 216 30.22 -11.17 -9.13
CA CYS A 216 30.01 -10.74 -10.50
C CYS A 216 29.11 -11.70 -11.27
N TRP A 217 28.53 -11.20 -12.36
CA TRP A 217 27.69 -11.98 -13.23
C TRP A 217 28.54 -12.95 -14.05
N GLU A 218 27.95 -14.10 -14.35
CA GLU A 218 28.52 -15.17 -15.16
C GLU A 218 27.69 -15.34 -16.45
N GLU A 219 27.52 -16.57 -16.94
CA GLU A 219 26.78 -16.80 -18.17
C GLU A 219 25.29 -16.42 -18.08
N GLN A 220 24.72 -16.06 -19.24
CA GLN A 220 23.30 -15.87 -19.40
C GLN A 220 22.56 -17.21 -19.32
N ILE A 221 21.44 -17.21 -18.62
CA ILE A 221 20.55 -18.36 -18.48
C ILE A 221 19.13 -18.02 -18.90
N THR A 222 18.34 -19.04 -19.20
CA THR A 222 16.91 -18.83 -19.40
C THR A 222 16.24 -18.46 -18.08
N THR A 223 15.30 -17.52 -18.09
CA THR A 223 14.53 -17.18 -16.88
C THR A 223 13.76 -18.39 -16.34
N TRP A 224 13.36 -19.33 -17.20
CA TRP A 224 12.76 -20.59 -16.75
C TRP A 224 13.72 -21.45 -15.91
N SER A 225 15.02 -21.42 -16.21
CA SER A 225 16.05 -22.11 -15.41
C SER A 225 16.11 -21.59 -13.98
N VAL A 226 15.87 -20.28 -13.78
CA VAL A 226 15.79 -19.67 -12.43
C VAL A 226 14.64 -20.30 -11.63
N PHE A 227 13.44 -20.37 -12.21
CA PHE A 227 12.27 -20.93 -11.51
C PHE A 227 12.33 -22.45 -11.33
N SER A 228 12.77 -23.18 -12.36
CA SER A 228 12.92 -24.64 -12.26
C SER A 228 14.02 -25.03 -11.29
N GLY A 229 15.16 -24.32 -11.30
CA GLY A 229 16.25 -24.50 -10.35
C GLY A 229 15.84 -24.16 -8.91
N SER A 230 15.04 -23.11 -8.70
CA SER A 230 14.54 -22.78 -7.36
C SER A 230 13.62 -23.88 -6.82
N ILE A 231 12.69 -24.40 -7.65
CA ILE A 231 11.83 -25.54 -7.27
C ILE A 231 12.66 -26.78 -6.95
N GLU A 232 13.68 -27.09 -7.75
CA GLU A 232 14.56 -28.23 -7.51
C GLU A 232 15.33 -28.09 -6.19
N SER A 233 15.93 -26.93 -5.95
CA SER A 233 16.65 -26.63 -4.71
C SER A 233 15.74 -26.72 -3.47
N ILE A 234 14.49 -26.25 -3.56
CA ILE A 234 13.50 -26.33 -2.48
C ILE A 234 13.08 -27.78 -2.21
N LYS A 235 12.95 -28.61 -3.26
CA LYS A 235 12.64 -30.04 -3.10
C LYS A 235 13.76 -30.80 -2.38
N GLU A 236 15.02 -30.45 -2.64
CA GLU A 236 16.16 -31.01 -1.89
C GLU A 236 16.08 -30.62 -0.41
N ASP A 237 15.91 -29.32 -0.14
CA ASP A 237 15.85 -28.76 1.21
C ASP A 237 14.86 -27.58 1.30
N LYS A 238 13.68 -27.84 1.87
CA LYS A 238 12.62 -26.84 2.05
C LYS A 238 13.08 -25.63 2.89
N HIS A 239 14.09 -25.78 3.74
CA HIS A 239 14.60 -24.68 4.56
C HIS A 239 15.22 -23.56 3.72
N ARG A 240 15.69 -23.86 2.50
CA ARG A 240 16.21 -22.84 1.56
C ARG A 240 15.14 -21.83 1.17
N LEU A 241 13.88 -22.25 1.05
CA LEU A 241 12.78 -21.32 0.76
C LEU A 241 12.59 -20.32 1.89
N TYR A 242 12.52 -20.80 3.13
CA TYR A 242 12.34 -19.93 4.29
C TYR A 242 13.54 -18.99 4.48
N ALA A 243 14.75 -19.50 4.29
CA ALA A 243 15.97 -18.69 4.34
C ALA A 243 16.00 -17.62 3.26
N ALA A 244 15.57 -17.93 2.03
CA ALA A 244 15.53 -16.97 0.93
C ALA A 244 14.42 -15.92 1.11
N ILE A 245 13.24 -16.30 1.62
CA ILE A 245 12.18 -15.34 2.00
C ILE A 245 12.69 -14.40 3.10
N PHE A 246 13.39 -14.94 4.11
CA PHE A 246 13.99 -14.14 5.16
C PHE A 246 15.04 -13.17 4.59
N ALA A 247 15.99 -13.65 3.78
CA ALA A 247 17.02 -12.83 3.16
C ALA A 247 16.42 -11.73 2.25
N GLN A 248 15.40 -12.06 1.44
CA GLN A 248 14.68 -11.09 0.61
C GLN A 248 14.02 -9.99 1.46
N GLY A 249 13.32 -10.39 2.52
CA GLY A 249 12.65 -9.45 3.42
C GLY A 249 13.64 -8.52 4.11
N MET A 250 14.75 -9.06 4.60
CA MET A 250 15.84 -8.28 5.19
C MET A 250 16.43 -7.28 4.20
N HIS A 251 16.68 -7.71 2.96
CA HIS A 251 17.26 -6.88 1.91
C HIS A 251 16.36 -5.71 1.52
N LEU A 252 15.08 -5.99 1.22
CA LEU A 252 14.11 -4.93 0.89
C LEU A 252 13.92 -3.97 2.07
N ALA A 253 13.87 -4.47 3.31
CA ALA A 253 13.73 -3.64 4.50
C ALA A 253 14.96 -2.74 4.73
N SER A 254 16.17 -3.23 4.48
CA SER A 254 17.38 -2.42 4.59
C SER A 254 17.47 -1.33 3.54
N ASP A 255 16.84 -1.52 2.38
CA ASP A 255 16.88 -0.58 1.27
C ASP A 255 15.76 0.46 1.27
N GLN A 256 14.56 0.08 1.74
CA GLN A 256 13.33 0.88 1.64
C GLN A 256 13.46 2.30 2.20
N TYR A 257 14.18 2.48 3.31
CA TYR A 257 14.31 3.77 4.01
C TYR A 257 15.66 4.47 3.75
N THR A 258 16.42 3.99 2.76
CA THR A 258 17.67 4.63 2.35
C THR A 258 17.40 5.82 1.44
N LYS A 259 18.38 6.73 1.27
CA LYS A 259 18.28 7.86 0.32
C LYS A 259 17.88 7.43 -1.10
N MET A 260 18.40 6.29 -1.57
CA MET A 260 18.07 5.74 -2.89
C MET A 260 16.70 5.03 -2.92
N GLY A 261 16.29 4.44 -1.78
CA GLY A 261 15.03 3.70 -1.67
C GLY A 261 14.91 2.50 -2.61
N LEU A 262 13.66 2.04 -2.78
CA LEU A 262 13.29 0.95 -3.68
C LEU A 262 12.59 1.48 -4.93
N PRO A 263 12.69 0.79 -6.09
CA PRO A 263 12.01 1.21 -7.32
C PRO A 263 10.48 1.14 -7.21
N ILE A 264 9.79 1.87 -8.09
CA ILE A 264 8.33 1.78 -8.23
C ILE A 264 7.96 0.35 -8.68
N PRO A 265 7.03 -0.33 -7.99
CA PRO A 265 6.63 -1.69 -8.33
C PRO A 265 6.14 -1.81 -9.78
N PHE A 266 6.55 -2.89 -10.44
CA PHE A 266 6.26 -3.27 -11.82
C PHE A 266 6.76 -2.31 -12.91
N LEU A 267 7.24 -1.11 -12.57
CA LEU A 267 7.49 -0.09 -13.58
C LEU A 267 8.64 -0.48 -14.50
N SER A 268 9.72 -1.04 -13.94
CA SER A 268 10.86 -1.58 -14.71
C SER A 268 10.44 -2.64 -15.74
N LEU A 269 9.46 -3.47 -15.39
CA LEU A 269 8.92 -4.51 -16.25
C LEU A 269 8.06 -3.93 -17.40
N LEU A 270 7.36 -2.83 -17.15
CA LEU A 270 6.48 -2.16 -18.12
C LEU A 270 7.25 -1.20 -19.04
N ASP A 271 8.21 -0.47 -18.48
CA ASP A 271 8.97 0.58 -19.14
C ASP A 271 10.26 0.86 -18.36
N GLN A 272 11.32 0.13 -18.70
CA GLN A 272 12.61 0.26 -18.05
C GLN A 272 13.20 1.67 -18.16
N ASP A 273 13.06 2.31 -19.33
CA ASP A 273 13.63 3.64 -19.58
C ASP A 273 12.96 4.68 -18.68
N LYS A 274 11.63 4.65 -18.60
CA LYS A 274 10.86 5.53 -17.72
C LYS A 274 11.08 5.22 -16.24
N ALA A 275 11.21 3.95 -15.87
CA ALA A 275 11.52 3.55 -14.51
C ALA A 275 12.84 4.15 -14.06
N TYR A 276 13.87 4.04 -14.91
CA TYR A 276 15.19 4.58 -14.66
C TYR A 276 15.20 6.11 -14.56
N GLU A 277 14.50 6.81 -15.45
CA GLU A 277 14.38 8.27 -15.42
C GLU A 277 13.79 8.77 -14.09
N LEU A 278 12.62 8.25 -13.70
CA LEU A 278 11.96 8.64 -12.45
C LEU A 278 12.80 8.31 -11.21
N TYR A 279 13.39 7.11 -11.19
CA TYR A 279 14.23 6.68 -10.07
C TYR A 279 15.50 7.52 -9.95
N LYS A 280 16.09 7.95 -11.07
CA LYS A 280 17.24 8.86 -11.11
C LYS A 280 16.89 10.26 -10.58
N GLU A 281 15.66 10.73 -10.80
CA GLU A 281 15.14 11.98 -10.25
C GLU A 281 14.83 11.91 -8.75
N GLY A 282 14.94 10.73 -8.14
CA GLY A 282 14.70 10.49 -6.72
C GLY A 282 13.27 10.09 -6.38
N TYR A 283 12.42 9.83 -7.38
CA TYR A 283 11.07 9.32 -7.14
C TYR A 283 11.09 7.80 -6.95
N ASP A 284 10.74 7.34 -5.75
CA ASP A 284 10.88 5.95 -5.36
C ASP A 284 9.56 5.30 -4.88
N TYR A 285 9.66 4.10 -4.30
CA TYR A 285 8.52 3.37 -3.76
C TYR A 285 7.76 4.12 -2.66
N LEU A 286 8.44 4.86 -1.77
CA LEU A 286 7.79 5.59 -0.70
C LEU A 286 7.03 6.81 -1.23
N ASP A 287 7.59 7.51 -2.22
CA ASP A 287 6.89 8.58 -2.93
C ASP A 287 5.64 8.04 -3.66
N TYR A 288 5.79 6.92 -4.36
CA TYR A 288 4.68 6.23 -5.00
C TYR A 288 3.57 5.86 -4.00
N LEU A 289 3.92 5.29 -2.84
CA LEU A 289 2.95 4.94 -1.81
C LEU A 289 2.22 6.17 -1.27
N TYR A 290 2.94 7.27 -1.06
CA TYR A 290 2.37 8.52 -0.59
C TYR A 290 1.41 9.12 -1.62
N ASP A 291 1.79 9.22 -2.88
CA ASP A 291 0.95 9.81 -3.93
C ASP A 291 -0.27 8.95 -4.25
N THR A 292 -0.12 7.63 -4.23
CA THR A 292 -1.23 6.70 -4.54
C THR A 292 -2.16 6.45 -3.34
N GLN A 293 -1.87 6.98 -2.16
CA GLN A 293 -2.68 6.74 -0.96
C GLN A 293 -4.13 7.22 -1.13
N ILE A 294 -4.34 8.34 -1.84
CA ILE A 294 -5.68 8.88 -2.12
C ILE A 294 -6.44 7.91 -3.01
N LEU A 295 -5.84 7.47 -4.11
CA LEU A 295 -6.44 6.52 -5.03
C LEU A 295 -6.77 5.20 -4.31
N ARG A 296 -5.83 4.65 -3.54
CA ARG A 296 -6.02 3.41 -2.78
C ARG A 296 -7.15 3.54 -1.76
N ARG A 297 -7.22 4.66 -1.05
CA ARG A 297 -8.28 4.94 -0.07
C ARG A 297 -9.64 5.08 -0.74
N THR A 298 -9.72 5.80 -1.85
CA THR A 298 -10.95 5.96 -2.65
C THR A 298 -11.44 4.61 -3.17
N MET A 299 -10.55 3.80 -3.75
CA MET A 299 -10.88 2.45 -4.21
C MET A 299 -11.36 1.54 -3.06
N LYS A 300 -10.67 1.57 -1.91
CA LYS A 300 -11.09 0.82 -0.72
C LYS A 300 -12.48 1.24 -0.25
N SER A 301 -12.72 2.55 -0.13
CA SER A 301 -14.03 3.09 0.26
C SER A 301 -15.12 2.69 -0.74
N ALA A 302 -14.83 2.71 -2.04
CA ALA A 302 -15.77 2.28 -3.08
C ALA A 302 -16.07 0.78 -2.97
N SER A 303 -15.07 -0.07 -2.73
CA SER A 303 -15.28 -1.51 -2.53
C SER A 303 -16.13 -1.80 -1.29
N GLN A 304 -15.90 -1.08 -0.19
CA GLN A 304 -16.70 -1.17 1.04
C GLN A 304 -18.14 -0.71 0.80
N ALA A 305 -18.33 0.36 0.02
CA ALA A 305 -19.64 0.85 -0.39
C ALA A 305 -20.45 -0.22 -1.14
N ILE A 306 -19.82 -0.85 -2.14
CA ILE A 306 -20.42 -1.93 -2.93
C ILE A 306 -20.80 -3.11 -2.03
N PHE A 307 -19.91 -3.49 -1.10
CA PHE A 307 -20.17 -4.58 -0.17
C PHE A 307 -21.34 -4.27 0.79
N ILE A 308 -21.39 -3.05 1.35
CA ILE A 308 -22.51 -2.60 2.19
C ILE A 308 -23.82 -2.64 1.40
N ASN A 309 -23.83 -2.11 0.17
CA ASN A 309 -25.01 -2.13 -0.69
C ASN A 309 -25.47 -3.55 -1.02
N MET A 310 -24.54 -4.48 -1.23
CA MET A 310 -24.85 -5.90 -1.42
C MET A 310 -25.50 -6.51 -0.18
N LEU A 311 -24.96 -6.25 1.02
CA LEU A 311 -25.52 -6.73 2.28
C LEU A 311 -26.92 -6.15 2.54
N ILE A 312 -27.08 -4.83 2.40
CA ILE A 312 -28.37 -4.15 2.57
C ILE A 312 -29.39 -4.68 1.56
N GLY A 313 -28.99 -4.84 0.29
CA GLY A 313 -29.86 -5.41 -0.73
C GLY A 313 -30.30 -6.84 -0.40
N ALA A 314 -29.42 -7.67 0.16
CA ALA A 314 -29.74 -9.02 0.60
C ALA A 314 -30.68 -9.03 1.82
N ILE A 315 -30.40 -8.20 2.82
CA ILE A 315 -31.25 -8.04 4.02
C ILE A 315 -32.63 -7.55 3.62
N HIS A 316 -32.72 -6.51 2.78
CA HIS A 316 -33.98 -5.98 2.28
C HIS A 316 -34.76 -7.08 1.55
N LYS A 317 -34.15 -7.78 0.60
CA LYS A 317 -34.79 -8.92 -0.10
C LYS A 317 -35.26 -10.04 0.82
N PHE A 318 -34.55 -10.31 1.92
CA PHE A 318 -34.95 -11.33 2.89
C PHE A 318 -36.29 -11.00 3.57
N PHE A 319 -36.62 -9.71 3.74
CA PHE A 319 -37.89 -9.28 4.33
C PHE A 319 -39.06 -9.20 3.34
N TYR A 320 -38.86 -9.57 2.07
CA TYR A 320 -39.95 -9.60 1.09
C TYR A 320 -41.07 -10.54 1.54
N ASN A 321 -42.30 -10.02 1.59
CA ASN A 321 -43.48 -10.82 1.86
C ASN A 321 -44.49 -10.70 0.70
N PRO A 322 -44.75 -11.77 -0.07
CA PRO A 322 -45.67 -11.72 -1.22
C PRO A 322 -47.12 -11.37 -0.87
N GLN A 323 -47.52 -11.50 0.40
CA GLN A 323 -48.85 -11.11 0.86
C GLN A 323 -48.98 -9.60 1.13
N LYS A 324 -47.86 -8.90 1.34
CA LYS A 324 -47.82 -7.47 1.73
C LYS A 324 -47.15 -6.57 0.68
N ASP A 325 -46.17 -7.10 -0.06
CA ASP A 325 -45.21 -6.32 -0.85
C ASP A 325 -45.45 -6.33 -2.37
N GLN A 326 -46.69 -6.62 -2.80
CA GLN A 326 -47.09 -6.68 -4.21
C GLN A 326 -46.20 -7.65 -5.03
N SER A 327 -45.75 -7.23 -6.22
CA SER A 327 -44.86 -8.03 -7.06
C SER A 327 -43.40 -7.86 -6.66
N GLN A 328 -42.62 -8.91 -6.90
CA GLN A 328 -41.17 -8.91 -6.67
C GLN A 328 -40.45 -7.80 -7.47
N GLU A 329 -41.01 -7.36 -8.60
CA GLU A 329 -40.49 -6.27 -9.41
C GLU A 329 -40.61 -4.91 -8.68
N PHE A 330 -41.77 -4.62 -8.10
CA PHE A 330 -41.96 -3.41 -7.28
C PHE A 330 -41.06 -3.41 -6.05
N TYR A 331 -40.89 -4.58 -5.40
CA TYR A 331 -39.98 -4.71 -4.25
C TYR A 331 -38.51 -4.52 -4.63
N ASN A 332 -38.09 -4.97 -5.82
CA ASN A 332 -36.75 -4.73 -6.33
C ASN A 332 -36.51 -3.24 -6.64
N ILE A 333 -37.53 -2.50 -7.09
CA ILE A 333 -37.44 -1.05 -7.26
C ILE A 333 -37.24 -0.35 -5.91
N ARG A 334 -38.01 -0.74 -4.88
CA ARG A 334 -37.81 -0.25 -3.49
C ARG A 334 -36.39 -0.56 -2.99
N THR A 335 -35.93 -1.80 -3.19
CA THR A 335 -34.56 -2.22 -2.84
C THR A 335 -33.51 -1.33 -3.51
N ARG A 336 -33.69 -0.97 -4.79
CA ARG A 336 -32.78 -0.06 -5.51
C ARG A 336 -32.78 1.34 -4.92
N LYS A 337 -33.94 1.89 -4.55
CA LYS A 337 -34.06 3.19 -3.88
C LYS A 337 -33.39 3.22 -2.49
N VAL A 338 -33.25 2.06 -1.84
CA VAL A 338 -32.60 1.94 -0.53
C VAL A 338 -31.08 1.91 -0.63
N ILE A 339 -30.51 1.36 -1.72
CA ILE A 339 -29.06 1.16 -1.88
C ILE A 339 -28.36 2.15 -2.82
N LEU A 340 -29.12 2.84 -3.69
CA LEU A 340 -28.65 3.89 -4.60
C LEU A 340 -29.03 5.25 -4.03
#